data_AF-W0J123-F1
#
_entry.id   AF-W0J123-F1
#
_cell.length_a   1.000
_cell.length_b   1.000
_cell.length_c   1.000
_cell.angle_alpha   90.00
_cell.angle_beta   90.00
_cell.angle_gamma   90.00
#
_symmetry.space_group_name_H-M   'P 1'
#
loop_
_entity.id
_entity.type
_entity.pdbx_description
1 polymer ?
#
loop_
_entity_poly.entity_id
_entity_poly.type
_entity_poly.pdbx_seq_one_letter_code
_entity_poly.pdbx_strand_id
1 'polypeptide(L)'
;MLVNNNGNISIGTTVATHKLTVNGPIRAKEVIVDTGWADDVFAEDYALMPLTEVKHHIEANKRLPGVPSAGQVASEGVSVGEMQSLLLRKVEELTLHVIRQQEEIDGLRRKLETR
;
A
#
# COMPACT_ATOMS: atom_id res chain seq x y z
N MET A 1 -0.66 21.58 -24.66
CA MET A 1 -1.06 20.18 -24.87
C MET A 1 -0.45 19.73 -26.18
N LEU A 2 0.19 18.58 -26.21
CA LEU A 2 0.76 17.97 -27.40
C LEU A 2 0.14 16.59 -27.58
N VAL A 3 -0.26 16.26 -28.80
CA VAL A 3 -0.70 14.92 -29.18
C VAL A 3 0.33 14.38 -30.16
N ASN A 4 0.99 13.27 -29.84
CA ASN A 4 2.00 12.69 -30.72
C ASN A 4 1.37 11.70 -31.72
N ASN A 5 2.14 11.24 -32.71
CA ASN A 5 1.68 10.31 -33.75
C ASN A 5 1.20 8.96 -33.20
N ASN A 6 1.52 8.63 -31.94
CA ASN A 6 1.09 7.40 -31.26
C ASN A 6 -0.20 7.61 -30.44
N GLY A 7 -0.82 8.80 -30.53
CA GLY A 7 -2.03 9.17 -29.82
C GLY A 7 -1.82 9.49 -28.33
N ASN A 8 -0.57 9.65 -27.87
CA ASN A 8 -0.31 10.02 -26.48
C ASN A 8 -0.51 11.53 -26.29
N ILE A 9 -1.07 11.91 -25.15
CA ILE A 9 -1.33 13.29 -24.77
C ILE A 9 -0.30 13.74 -23.72
N SER A 10 0.35 14.87 -23.96
CA SER A 10 1.28 15.51 -23.01
C SER A 10 0.84 16.92 -22.66
N ILE A 11 0.80 17.24 -21.35
CA ILE A 11 0.43 18.55 -20.81
C ILE A 11 1.59 19.04 -19.94
N GLY A 12 2.15 20.21 -20.25
CA GLY A 12 3.30 20.76 -19.52
C GLY A 12 4.66 20.09 -19.80
N THR A 13 4.73 19.18 -20.78
CA THR A 13 5.96 18.48 -21.20
C THR A 13 5.90 18.09 -22.68
N THR A 14 7.06 17.90 -23.30
CA THR A 14 7.23 17.33 -24.66
C THR A 14 7.54 15.84 -24.64
N VAL A 15 7.86 15.28 -23.47
CA VAL A 15 8.22 13.88 -23.28
C VAL A 15 6.99 13.13 -22.76
N ALA A 16 6.39 12.30 -23.61
CA ALA A 16 5.29 11.42 -23.24
C ALA A 16 5.85 10.11 -22.67
N THR A 17 5.61 9.83 -21.38
CA THR A 17 6.00 8.55 -20.75
C THR A 17 4.84 7.57 -20.67
N HIS A 18 3.59 8.08 -20.74
CA HIS A 18 2.35 7.30 -20.69
C HIS A 18 1.34 7.82 -21.73
N LYS A 19 0.19 7.15 -21.86
CA LYS A 19 -0.92 7.59 -22.72
C LYS A 19 -1.36 9.02 -22.41
N LEU A 20 -1.37 9.39 -21.12
CA LEU A 20 -1.52 10.76 -20.64
C LEU A 20 -0.34 11.08 -19.72
N THR A 21 0.44 12.10 -20.04
CA THR A 21 1.53 12.61 -19.18
C THR A 21 1.26 14.07 -18.83
N VAL A 22 1.20 14.38 -17.53
CA VAL A 22 0.98 15.75 -17.04
C VAL A 22 2.13 16.14 -16.14
N ASN A 23 2.87 17.18 -16.54
CA ASN A 23 3.89 17.80 -15.69
C ASN A 23 3.26 18.97 -14.93
N GLY A 24 2.63 18.66 -13.81
CA GLY A 24 1.92 19.62 -12.96
C GLY A 24 0.75 18.97 -12.22
N PRO A 25 0.11 19.69 -11.28
CA PRO A 25 -1.01 19.18 -10.52
C PRO A 25 -2.26 19.00 -11.40
N ILE A 26 -3.02 17.95 -11.12
CA ILE A 26 -4.33 17.68 -11.73
C ILE A 26 -5.39 17.92 -10.64
N ARG A 27 -6.39 18.74 -10.95
CA ARG A 27 -7.58 18.88 -10.10
C ARG A 27 -8.75 18.16 -10.78
N ALA A 28 -9.30 17.17 -10.10
CA ALA A 28 -10.46 16.41 -10.55
C ALA A 28 -11.51 16.37 -9.42
N LYS A 29 -12.79 16.18 -9.77
CA LYS A 29 -13.83 15.88 -8.79
C LYS A 29 -13.76 14.43 -8.32
N GLU A 30 -13.43 13.52 -9.24
CA GLU A 30 -13.33 12.09 -9.00
C GLU A 30 -12.30 11.49 -9.95
N VAL A 31 -11.61 10.44 -9.50
CA VAL A 31 -10.71 9.62 -10.29
C VAL A 31 -11.03 8.17 -9.97
N ILE A 32 -11.55 7.44 -10.96
CA ILE A 32 -11.76 5.99 -10.87
C ILE A 32 -10.50 5.33 -11.44
N VAL A 33 -9.88 4.44 -10.69
CA VAL A 33 -8.67 3.71 -11.10
C VAL A 33 -8.99 2.23 -11.12
N ASP A 34 -8.92 1.63 -12.31
CA ASP A 34 -9.10 0.19 -12.48
C ASP A 34 -7.78 -0.52 -12.12
N THR A 35 -7.67 -1.00 -10.87
CA THR A 35 -6.54 -1.84 -10.40
C THR A 35 -7.04 -3.12 -9.77
N GLY A 36 -6.14 -4.10 -9.59
CA GLY A 36 -6.43 -5.27 -8.78
C GLY A 36 -6.73 -4.88 -7.33
N TRP A 37 -7.83 -5.37 -6.79
CA TRP A 37 -8.17 -5.20 -5.38
C TRP A 37 -7.37 -6.19 -4.54
N ALA A 38 -6.84 -5.73 -3.41
CA ALA A 38 -6.21 -6.62 -2.43
C ALA A 38 -7.33 -7.19 -1.55
N ASP A 39 -7.69 -8.45 -1.77
CA ASP A 39 -8.70 -9.21 -0.99
C ASP A 39 -8.15 -10.55 -0.48
N ASP A 40 -6.82 -10.64 -0.36
CA ASP A 40 -6.13 -11.89 -0.06
C ASP A 40 -5.74 -12.04 1.41
N VAL A 41 -5.82 -10.98 2.23
CA VAL A 41 -5.36 -11.00 3.62
C VAL A 41 -6.23 -11.86 4.53
N PHE A 42 -7.51 -11.98 4.21
CA PHE A 42 -8.46 -12.80 4.98
C PHE A 42 -8.60 -14.24 4.45
N ALA A 43 -7.80 -14.63 3.47
CA ALA A 43 -7.76 -16.01 3.00
C ALA A 43 -7.21 -16.94 4.10
N GLU A 44 -7.71 -18.18 4.16
CA GLU A 44 -7.30 -19.15 5.19
C GLU A 44 -5.81 -19.49 5.14
N ASP A 45 -5.20 -19.41 3.95
CA ASP A 45 -3.78 -19.69 3.71
C ASP A 45 -2.89 -18.43 3.73
N TYR A 46 -3.43 -17.28 4.14
CA TYR A 46 -2.65 -16.05 4.21
C TYR A 46 -1.57 -16.13 5.28
N ALA A 47 -0.30 -16.10 4.85
CA ALA A 47 0.86 -16.15 5.72
C ALA A 47 1.12 -14.78 6.37
N LEU A 48 0.39 -14.48 7.45
CA LEU A 48 0.57 -13.24 8.21
C LEU A 48 1.96 -13.20 8.87
N MET A 49 2.80 -12.25 8.44
CA MET A 49 4.16 -12.08 8.95
C MET A 49 4.15 -11.78 10.47
N PRO A 50 4.95 -12.47 11.29
CA PRO A 50 5.07 -12.15 12.71
C PRO A 50 5.57 -10.72 12.96
N LEU A 51 5.04 -10.04 13.98
CA LEU A 51 5.48 -8.67 14.33
C LEU A 51 6.98 -8.56 14.64
N THR A 52 7.62 -9.64 15.08
CA THR A 52 9.07 -9.72 15.29
C THR A 52 9.84 -9.61 13.97
N GLU A 53 9.37 -10.28 12.93
CA GLU A 53 9.96 -10.21 11.58
C GLU A 53 9.67 -8.88 10.92
N VAL A 54 8.45 -8.35 11.09
CA VAL A 54 8.09 -6.99 10.64
C VAL A 54 9.03 -5.96 11.28
N LYS A 55 9.27 -6.05 12.60
CA LYS A 55 10.20 -5.18 13.31
C LYS A 55 11.61 -5.28 12.73
N HIS A 56 12.14 -6.48 12.54
CA HIS A 56 13.46 -6.68 11.95
C HIS A 56 13.55 -6.07 10.54
N HIS A 57 12.51 -6.24 9.72
CA HIS A 57 12.44 -5.65 8.40
C HIS A 57 12.47 -4.11 8.45
N ILE A 58 11.71 -3.49 9.37
CA ILE A 58 11.71 -2.04 9.57
C ILE A 58 13.08 -1.56 10.02
N GLU A 59 13.74 -2.26 10.94
CA GLU A 59 15.06 -1.88 11.43
C GLU A 59 16.11 -1.89 10.31
N ALA A 60 16.08 -2.91 9.45
CA ALA A 60 17.00 -3.09 8.33
C ALA A 60 16.69 -2.16 7.13
N ASN A 61 15.41 -1.98 6.78
CA ASN A 61 15.00 -1.34 5.52
C ASN A 61 14.36 0.05 5.72
N LYS A 62 14.10 0.45 6.96
CA LYS A 62 13.42 1.72 7.33
C LYS A 62 12.04 1.90 6.66
N ARG A 63 11.36 0.81 6.36
CA ARG A 63 10.03 0.78 5.72
C ARG A 63 9.31 -0.52 6.06
N LEU A 64 7.99 -0.55 5.80
CA LEU A 64 7.20 -1.78 5.93
C LEU A 64 7.48 -2.75 4.78
N PRO A 65 7.35 -4.07 5.01
CA PRO A 65 7.43 -5.07 3.94
C PRO A 65 6.47 -4.77 2.79
N GLY A 66 6.98 -4.80 1.56
CA GLY A 66 6.20 -4.54 0.34
C GLY A 66 5.99 -3.05 0.00
N VAL A 67 6.40 -2.12 0.86
CA VAL A 67 6.29 -0.67 0.59
C VAL A 67 7.50 -0.17 -0.22
N PRO A 68 7.30 0.57 -1.34
CA PRO A 68 8.41 1.13 -2.10
C PRO A 68 9.21 2.16 -1.29
N SER A 69 10.49 2.32 -1.62
CA SER A 69 11.34 3.28 -0.93
C SER A 69 11.06 4.69 -1.42
N ALA A 70 11.40 5.70 -0.61
CA ALA A 70 11.31 7.10 -1.06
C ALA A 70 12.10 7.35 -2.36
N GLY A 71 13.26 6.68 -2.52
CA GLY A 71 14.05 6.75 -3.75
C GLY A 71 13.32 6.17 -4.96
N GLN A 72 12.69 4.99 -4.81
CA GLN A 72 11.89 4.37 -5.88
C GLN A 72 10.69 5.25 -6.27
N VAL A 73 9.98 5.78 -5.27
CA VAL A 73 8.83 6.69 -5.51
C VAL A 73 9.28 7.97 -6.21
N ALA A 74 10.45 8.50 -5.87
CA ALA A 74 10.98 9.70 -6.52
C ALA A 74 11.41 9.46 -7.97
N SER A 75 11.94 8.27 -8.30
CA SER A 75 12.41 7.96 -9.66
C SER A 75 11.31 7.45 -10.59
N GLU A 76 10.42 6.60 -10.09
CA GLU A 76 9.44 5.86 -10.89
C GLU A 76 8.02 6.40 -10.72
N GLY A 77 7.77 7.21 -9.69
CA GLY A 77 6.42 7.58 -9.27
C GLY A 77 5.72 6.45 -8.52
N VAL A 78 4.40 6.57 -8.36
CA VAL A 78 3.58 5.53 -7.75
C VAL A 78 2.21 5.49 -8.41
N SER A 79 1.72 4.28 -8.69
CA SER A 79 0.33 4.09 -9.11
C SER A 79 -0.59 4.34 -7.91
N VAL A 80 -1.53 5.28 -8.06
CA VAL A 80 -2.48 5.62 -6.99
C VAL A 80 -3.32 4.41 -6.61
N GLY A 81 -3.82 3.64 -7.58
CA GLY A 81 -4.62 2.44 -7.29
C GLY A 81 -3.83 1.34 -6.59
N GLU A 82 -2.60 1.05 -7.05
CA GLU A 82 -1.75 0.04 -6.40
C GLU A 82 -1.36 0.46 -4.97
N MET A 83 -1.08 1.74 -4.74
CA MET A 83 -0.77 2.24 -3.40
C MET A 83 -1.99 2.16 -2.48
N GLN A 84 -3.19 2.46 -2.98
CA GLN A 84 -4.42 2.30 -2.18
C GLN A 84 -4.69 0.83 -1.85
N SER A 85 -4.55 -0.08 -2.82
CA SER A 85 -4.65 -1.53 -2.57
C SER A 85 -3.61 -2.01 -1.54
N LEU A 86 -2.36 -1.53 -1.65
CA LEU A 86 -1.30 -1.87 -0.69
C LEU A 86 -1.60 -1.34 0.71
N LEU A 87 -2.09 -0.10 0.82
CA LEU A 87 -2.49 0.48 2.11
C LEU A 87 -3.63 -0.32 2.76
N LEU A 88 -4.64 -0.71 1.98
CA LEU A 88 -5.74 -1.55 2.47
C LEU A 88 -5.21 -2.87 3.02
N ARG A 89 -4.37 -3.58 2.25
CA ARG A 89 -3.70 -4.80 2.72
C ARG A 89 -2.97 -4.59 4.05
N LYS A 90 -2.26 -3.46 4.23
CA LYS A 90 -1.58 -3.16 5.50
C LYS A 90 -2.53 -2.88 6.65
N VAL A 91 -3.68 -2.25 6.39
CA VAL A 91 -4.74 -2.06 7.39
C VAL A 91 -5.33 -3.41 7.82
N GLU A 92 -5.55 -4.33 6.89
CA GLU A 92 -6.04 -5.68 7.18
C GLU A 92 -5.03 -6.49 7.99
N GLU A 93 -3.74 -6.50 7.60
CA GLU A 93 -2.65 -7.16 8.35
C GLU A 93 -2.58 -6.62 9.79
N LEU A 94 -2.66 -5.29 9.96
CA LEU A 94 -2.68 -4.65 11.27
C LEU A 94 -3.91 -5.05 12.09
N THR A 95 -5.07 -5.18 11.45
CA THR A 95 -6.32 -5.58 12.10
C THR A 95 -6.21 -7.00 12.65
N LEU A 96 -5.65 -7.94 11.88
CA LEU A 96 -5.37 -9.31 12.35
C LEU A 96 -4.40 -9.32 13.53
N HIS A 97 -3.35 -8.49 13.50
CA HIS A 97 -2.45 -8.35 14.63
C HIS A 97 -3.14 -7.80 15.88
N VAL A 98 -4.02 -6.81 15.75
CA VAL A 98 -4.78 -6.23 16.86
C VAL A 98 -5.75 -7.26 17.46
N ILE A 99 -6.45 -8.04 16.64
CA ILE A 99 -7.34 -9.13 17.10
C ILE A 99 -6.54 -10.13 17.94
N ARG A 100 -5.41 -10.62 17.41
CA ARG A 100 -4.53 -11.56 18.13
C ARG A 100 -4.02 -10.99 19.46
N GLN A 101 -3.64 -9.72 19.49
CA GLN A 101 -3.22 -9.05 20.72
C GLN A 101 -4.35 -8.93 21.74
N GLN A 102 -5.57 -8.64 21.29
CA GLN A 102 -6.74 -8.56 22.17
C GLN A 102 -7.08 -9.92 22.79
N GLU A 103 -7.01 -11.01 22.00
CA GLU A 103 -7.19 -12.38 22.49
C GLU A 103 -6.14 -12.76 23.55
N GLU A 104 -4.87 -12.40 23.34
CA GLU A 104 -3.79 -12.60 24.32
C GLU A 104 -4.07 -11.83 25.62
N ILE A 105 -4.49 -10.56 25.52
CA ILE A 105 -4.84 -9.72 26.68
C ILE A 105 -6.00 -10.34 27.47
N ASP A 106 -7.06 -10.77 26.80
CA ASP A 106 -8.23 -11.37 27.46
C ASP A 106 -7.89 -12.73 28.08
N GLY A 107 -6.97 -13.48 27.48
CA GLY A 107 -6.40 -14.70 28.05
C GLY A 107 -5.60 -14.43 29.33
N LEU A 108 -4.80 -13.36 29.34
CA LEU A 108 -4.03 -12.94 30.52
C LEU A 108 -4.94 -12.45 31.65
N ARG A 109 -5.98 -11.65 31.34
CA ARG A 109 -6.97 -11.16 32.31
C ARG A 109 -7.70 -12.31 33.02
N ARG A 110 -8.19 -13.29 32.27
CA ARG A 110 -8.84 -14.49 32.85
C ARG A 110 -7.95 -15.25 33.82
N LYS A 111 -6.64 -15.38 33.50
CA LYS A 111 -5.67 -16.03 34.39
C LYS A 111 -5.42 -15.25 35.68
N LEU A 112 -5.51 -13.92 35.64
CA LEU A 112 -5.38 -13.06 36.83
C LEU A 112 -6.64 -13.12 37.71
N GLU A 113 -7.83 -13.20 37.11
CA GLU A 113 -9.10 -13.28 37.85
C GLU A 113 -9.33 -14.63 38.54
N THR A 114 -8.68 -15.70 38.05
CA THR A 114 -8.77 -17.05 38.65
C THR A 114 -7.76 -17.25 39.79
N ARG A 115 -6.95 -16.23 40.11
CA ARG A 115 -5.84 -16.29 41.07
C ARG A 115 -6.14 -15.50 42.33
#